data_AF-A0A8J8TL08-F1
#
_entry.id   AF-A0A8J8TL08-F1
#
_cell.length_a   1.000
_cell.length_b   1.000
_cell.length_c   1.000
_cell.angle_alpha   90.00
_cell.angle_beta   90.00
_cell.angle_gamma   90.00
#
_symmetry.space_group_name_H-M   'P 1'
#
loop_
_entity.id
_entity.type
_entity.pdbx_description
1 polymer ?
#
loop_
_entity_poly.entity_id
_entity_poly.type
_entity_poly.pdbx_seq_one_letter_code
_entity_poly.pdbx_strand_id
1 'polypeptide(L)'
;MKPSSHFQLLLVLYLSLFLAVIYPTIASLIDIRKLLGYIVTISATAEAILLIVLFLLSLSNGFHLDYFLPKFRSPGDLATAFVLTTVSISGAGASTYLGEETKDPHKNVTKGMWLALIIGGASMFLGTYGIIALWSGALTNITSTPQPLFVEMIRYGSIALFISLILSINSLLSSNIGTTVGSARILYNLARENAAPSIFRRLNQKGEPLFATVIAGVATGVITIVSINLLGFQSALNEIAAVEGILWLLGRIFDGFG
;
A
#
# COMPACT_ATOMS: atom_id res chain seq x y z
N MET A 1 -12.56 36.34 -12.48
CA MET A 1 -13.09 35.06 -13.01
C MET A 1 -12.81 33.97 -11.99
N LYS A 2 -13.83 33.42 -11.31
CA LYS A 2 -13.65 32.24 -10.47
C LYS A 2 -13.32 31.06 -11.41
N PRO A 3 -12.27 30.27 -11.16
CA PRO A 3 -12.03 29.07 -11.95
C PRO A 3 -13.25 28.15 -11.87
N SER A 4 -13.55 27.45 -12.97
CA SER A 4 -14.66 26.50 -13.01
C SER A 4 -14.48 25.44 -11.91
N SER A 5 -15.59 24.94 -11.35
CA SER A 5 -15.57 23.90 -10.31
C SER A 5 -14.77 22.67 -10.72
N HIS A 6 -14.77 22.33 -12.02
CA HIS A 6 -13.98 21.26 -12.60
C HIS A 6 -12.46 21.54 -12.56
N PHE A 7 -12.03 22.77 -12.86
CA PHE A 7 -10.62 23.16 -12.79
C PHE A 7 -10.10 23.12 -11.35
N GLN A 8 -10.92 23.57 -10.38
CA GLN A 8 -10.57 23.48 -8.96
C GLN A 8 -10.44 22.03 -8.49
N LEU A 9 -11.34 21.15 -8.93
CA LEU A 9 -11.30 19.72 -8.59
C LEU A 9 -10.03 19.05 -9.13
N LEU A 10 -9.69 19.31 -10.40
CA LEU A 10 -8.46 18.79 -11.01
C LEU A 10 -7.22 19.33 -10.30
N LEU A 11 -7.18 20.62 -9.98
CA LEU A 11 -6.07 21.22 -9.27
C LEU A 11 -5.85 20.58 -7.89
N VAL A 12 -6.93 20.37 -7.13
CA VAL A 12 -6.88 19.69 -5.83
C VAL A 12 -6.39 18.25 -5.99
N LEU A 13 -6.87 17.53 -7.01
CA LEU A 13 -6.43 16.17 -7.31
C LEU A 13 -4.93 16.11 -7.60
N TYR A 14 -4.42 16.92 -8.54
CA TYR A 14 -2.99 16.93 -8.88
C TYR A 14 -2.11 17.39 -7.70
N LEU A 15 -2.54 18.38 -6.92
CA LEU A 15 -1.83 18.80 -5.70
C LEU A 15 -1.78 17.68 -4.67
N SER A 16 -2.88 16.96 -4.46
CA SER A 16 -2.93 15.84 -3.51
C SER A 16 -2.01 14.70 -3.93
N LEU A 17 -1.95 14.38 -5.23
CA LEU A 17 -1.05 13.36 -5.79
C LEU A 17 0.42 13.79 -5.70
N PHE A 18 0.71 15.05 -6.03
CA PHE A 18 2.05 15.62 -5.93
C PHE A 18 2.55 15.56 -4.48
N LEU A 19 1.71 15.94 -3.52
CA LEU A 19 2.01 15.82 -2.09
C LEU A 19 2.15 14.36 -1.67
N ALA A 20 1.29 13.46 -2.14
CA ALA A 20 1.33 12.04 -1.82
C ALA A 20 2.59 11.33 -2.33
N VAL A 21 3.27 11.86 -3.35
CA VAL A 21 4.56 11.31 -3.84
C VAL A 21 5.75 12.03 -3.20
N ILE A 22 5.72 13.35 -3.13
CA ILE A 22 6.85 14.15 -2.64
C ILE A 22 7.00 14.04 -1.14
N TYR A 23 5.91 14.03 -0.38
CA TYR A 23 6.02 13.89 1.07
C TYR A 23 6.70 12.58 1.45
N PRO A 24 6.28 11.40 0.95
CA PRO A 24 7.00 10.15 1.19
C PRO A 24 8.43 10.16 0.70
N THR A 25 8.69 10.75 -0.47
CA THR A 25 10.06 10.82 -1.02
C THR A 25 10.96 11.63 -0.11
N ILE A 26 10.54 12.83 0.31
CA ILE A 26 11.29 13.70 1.24
C ILE A 26 11.40 13.03 2.61
N ALA A 27 10.32 12.44 3.11
CA ALA A 27 10.30 11.72 4.38
C ALA A 27 11.27 10.54 4.37
N SER A 28 11.44 9.87 3.23
CA SER A 28 12.45 8.82 3.02
C SER A 28 13.89 9.36 3.01
N LEU A 29 14.09 10.67 2.88
CA LEU A 29 15.40 11.31 3.03
C LEU A 29 15.69 11.71 4.48
N ILE A 30 14.65 11.80 5.32
CA ILE A 30 14.74 12.03 6.76
C ILE A 30 14.99 10.68 7.43
N ASP A 31 15.63 10.68 8.60
CA ASP A 31 16.06 9.48 9.34
C ASP A 31 14.98 8.37 9.36
N ILE A 32 15.14 7.41 8.44
CA ILE A 32 14.16 6.37 8.13
C ILE A 32 13.90 5.51 9.35
N ARG A 33 14.90 5.35 10.22
CA ARG A 33 14.80 4.54 11.46
C ARG A 33 13.77 5.11 12.41
N LYS A 34 13.75 6.43 12.60
CA LYS A 34 12.78 7.11 13.47
C LYS A 34 11.38 7.04 12.86
N LEU A 35 11.29 7.22 11.55
CA LEU A 35 10.02 7.26 10.84
C LEU A 35 9.35 5.88 10.79
N LEU A 36 10.10 4.84 10.40
CA LEU A 36 9.63 3.45 10.41
C LEU A 36 9.39 2.95 11.84
N GLY A 37 10.28 3.26 12.78
CA GLY A 37 10.23 2.72 14.13
C GLY A 37 9.02 3.20 14.94
N TYR A 38 8.62 4.47 14.80
CA TYR A 38 7.56 5.05 15.63
C TYR A 38 6.28 5.35 14.84
N ILE A 39 6.36 6.11 13.76
CA ILE A 39 5.19 6.62 13.05
C ILE A 39 4.48 5.48 12.31
N VAL A 40 5.22 4.69 11.55
CA VAL A 40 4.66 3.58 10.77
C VAL A 40 4.12 2.48 11.69
N THR A 41 4.87 2.09 12.72
CA THR A 41 4.44 1.06 13.67
C THR A 41 3.14 1.45 14.39
N ILE A 42 3.03 2.68 14.88
CA ILE A 42 1.82 3.14 15.59
C ILE A 42 0.63 3.21 14.62
N SER A 43 0.82 3.75 13.41
CA SER A 43 -0.25 3.84 12.41
C SER A 43 -0.74 2.45 12.00
N ALA A 44 0.16 1.54 11.65
CA ALA A 44 -0.17 0.19 11.25
C ALA A 44 -0.90 -0.58 12.37
N THR A 45 -0.50 -0.37 13.62
CA THR A 45 -1.19 -0.97 14.78
C THR A 45 -2.60 -0.39 14.95
N ALA A 46 -2.76 0.92 14.79
CA ALA A 46 -4.08 1.57 14.87
C ALA A 46 -5.02 1.13 13.75
N GLU A 47 -4.50 0.94 12.53
CA GLU A 47 -5.24 0.38 11.40
C GLU A 47 -5.67 -1.06 11.66
N ALA A 48 -4.76 -1.91 12.15
CA ALA A 48 -5.10 -3.28 12.51
C ALA A 48 -6.22 -3.33 13.57
N ILE A 49 -6.16 -2.45 14.58
CA ILE A 49 -7.23 -2.31 15.58
C ILE A 49 -8.54 -1.89 14.93
N LEU A 50 -8.54 -0.89 14.03
CA LEU A 50 -9.75 -0.46 13.32
C LEU A 50 -10.40 -1.63 12.57
N LEU A 51 -9.61 -2.41 11.82
CA LEU A 51 -10.12 -3.54 11.04
C LEU A 51 -10.65 -4.67 11.94
N ILE A 52 -10.00 -4.94 13.08
CA ILE A 52 -10.49 -5.90 14.07
C ILE A 52 -11.78 -5.41 14.72
N VAL A 53 -11.88 -4.12 15.06
CA VAL A 53 -13.11 -3.53 15.60
C VAL A 53 -14.26 -3.65 14.59
N LEU A 54 -13.99 -3.43 13.30
CA LEU A 54 -15.00 -3.63 12.25
C LEU A 54 -15.49 -5.06 12.16
N PHE A 55 -14.57 -6.02 12.26
CA PHE A 55 -14.95 -7.42 12.35
C PHE A 55 -15.83 -7.69 13.57
N LEU A 56 -15.44 -7.22 14.76
CA LEU A 56 -16.23 -7.42 15.97
C LEU A 56 -17.62 -6.78 15.88
N LEU A 57 -17.73 -5.59 15.28
CA LEU A 57 -19.02 -4.96 15.01
C LEU A 57 -19.87 -5.80 14.05
N SER A 58 -19.26 -6.40 13.03
CA SER A 58 -19.97 -7.25 12.07
C SER A 58 -20.61 -8.48 12.69
N LEU A 59 -20.05 -8.98 13.80
CA LEU A 59 -20.64 -10.12 14.54
C LEU A 59 -22.02 -9.79 15.14
N SER A 60 -22.36 -8.51 15.30
CA SER A 60 -23.71 -8.10 15.72
C SER A 60 -24.80 -8.43 14.68
N ASN A 61 -24.42 -8.59 13.40
CA ASN A 61 -25.32 -9.05 12.33
C ASN A 61 -25.37 -10.59 12.22
N GLY A 62 -24.63 -11.30 13.06
CA GLY A 62 -24.46 -12.76 12.99
C GLY A 62 -23.17 -13.18 12.28
N PHE A 63 -22.86 -14.46 12.36
CA PHE A 63 -21.67 -15.05 11.73
C PHE A 63 -22.04 -15.79 10.45
N HIS A 64 -21.47 -15.36 9.33
CA HIS A 64 -21.78 -15.79 7.98
C HIS A 64 -20.64 -16.65 7.41
N LEU A 65 -20.73 -17.97 7.66
CA LEU A 65 -19.75 -18.94 7.13
C LEU A 65 -19.66 -18.95 5.61
N ASP A 66 -20.73 -18.54 4.92
CA ASP A 66 -20.80 -18.55 3.47
C ASP A 66 -19.93 -17.48 2.80
N TYR A 67 -19.43 -16.49 3.55
CA TYR A 67 -18.45 -15.51 3.04
C TYR A 67 -17.02 -16.07 2.98
N PHE A 68 -16.74 -17.15 3.71
CA PHE A 68 -15.46 -17.86 3.62
C PHE A 68 -15.36 -18.79 2.42
N LEU A 69 -16.51 -19.14 1.84
CA LEU A 69 -16.58 -20.04 0.71
C LEU A 69 -16.54 -19.24 -0.60
N PRO A 70 -15.52 -19.44 -1.46
CA PRO A 70 -15.39 -18.69 -2.69
C PRO A 70 -16.53 -19.04 -3.66
N LYS A 71 -17.38 -18.06 -3.98
CA LYS A 71 -18.45 -18.15 -4.98
C LYS A 71 -18.01 -17.50 -6.29
N PHE A 72 -17.14 -18.16 -7.05
CA PHE A 72 -16.65 -17.65 -8.34
C PHE A 72 -17.59 -18.05 -9.49
N ARG A 73 -17.82 -17.14 -10.46
CA ARG A 73 -18.64 -17.43 -11.66
C ARG A 73 -17.77 -17.95 -12.80
N SER A 74 -16.51 -17.54 -12.84
CA SER A 74 -15.52 -18.00 -13.81
C SER A 74 -14.13 -18.17 -13.19
N PRO A 75 -13.23 -18.97 -13.79
CA PRO A 75 -11.82 -18.99 -13.41
C PRO A 75 -11.13 -17.62 -13.48
N GLY A 76 -11.61 -16.72 -14.35
CA GLY A 76 -11.09 -15.36 -14.49
C GLY A 76 -11.35 -14.49 -13.25
N ASP A 77 -12.48 -14.70 -12.56
CA ASP A 77 -12.80 -13.99 -11.32
C ASP A 77 -11.81 -14.38 -10.21
N LEU A 78 -11.47 -15.66 -10.13
CA LEU A 78 -10.50 -16.18 -9.18
C LEU A 78 -9.10 -15.63 -9.47
N ALA A 79 -8.70 -15.58 -10.74
CA ALA A 79 -7.43 -14.99 -11.15
C ALA A 79 -7.36 -13.50 -10.79
N THR A 80 -8.44 -12.75 -11.01
CA THR A 80 -8.52 -11.33 -10.65
C THR A 80 -8.43 -11.13 -9.15
N ALA A 81 -9.20 -11.90 -8.37
CA ALA A 81 -9.13 -11.85 -6.90
C ALA A 81 -7.73 -12.18 -6.38
N PHE A 82 -7.06 -13.17 -6.99
CA PHE A 82 -5.69 -13.53 -6.64
C PHE A 82 -4.72 -12.39 -6.91
N VAL A 83 -4.72 -11.81 -8.12
CA VAL A 83 -3.84 -10.68 -8.48
C VAL A 83 -4.06 -9.48 -7.55
N LEU A 84 -5.31 -9.07 -7.31
CA LEU A 84 -5.62 -7.94 -6.43
C LEU A 84 -5.23 -8.19 -4.97
N THR A 85 -5.41 -9.43 -4.48
CA THR A 85 -4.98 -9.81 -3.13
C THR A 85 -3.45 -9.84 -3.02
N THR A 86 -2.76 -10.30 -4.07
CA THR A 86 -1.29 -10.27 -4.13
C THR A 86 -0.74 -8.86 -4.01
N VAL A 87 -1.33 -7.88 -4.72
CA VAL A 87 -0.98 -6.45 -4.58
C VAL A 87 -1.16 -5.99 -3.14
N SER A 88 -2.24 -6.43 -2.48
CA SER A 88 -2.53 -6.01 -1.10
C SER A 88 -1.49 -6.51 -0.08
N ILE A 89 -0.72 -7.56 -0.41
CA ILE A 89 0.35 -8.13 0.42
C ILE A 89 1.75 -7.84 -0.18
N SER A 90 1.79 -7.14 -1.33
CA SER A 90 3.04 -6.73 -1.95
C SER A 90 3.78 -5.81 -0.97
N GLY A 91 5.12 -5.88 -0.96
CA GLY A 91 5.93 -5.12 -0.01
C GLY A 91 6.32 -5.84 1.29
N ALA A 92 5.75 -7.01 1.62
CA ALA A 92 6.25 -7.81 2.76
C ALA A 92 7.75 -8.12 2.66
N GLY A 93 8.24 -8.33 1.44
CA GLY A 93 9.66 -8.54 1.14
C GLY A 93 10.52 -7.28 1.22
N ALA A 94 9.96 -6.07 1.32
CA ALA A 94 10.75 -4.84 1.37
C ALA A 94 11.65 -4.77 2.63
N SER A 95 11.26 -5.49 3.69
CA SER A 95 12.02 -5.61 4.93
C SER A 95 13.39 -6.26 4.76
N THR A 96 13.59 -7.11 3.75
CA THR A 96 14.88 -7.79 3.52
C THR A 96 15.97 -6.84 3.03
N TYR A 97 15.59 -5.80 2.27
CA TYR A 97 16.53 -4.78 1.80
C TYR A 97 17.11 -3.92 2.94
N LEU A 98 16.44 -3.90 4.09
CA LEU A 98 16.90 -3.24 5.32
C LEU A 98 17.72 -4.19 6.21
N GLY A 99 18.08 -5.37 5.71
CA GLY A 99 18.85 -6.37 6.45
C GLY A 99 20.21 -5.84 6.93
N GLU A 100 20.95 -5.12 6.08
CA GLU A 100 22.26 -4.54 6.44
C GLU A 100 22.15 -3.50 7.58
N GLU A 101 20.96 -2.90 7.76
CA GLU A 101 20.68 -1.89 8.79
C GLU A 101 20.06 -2.47 10.07
N THR A 102 19.69 -3.76 10.04
CA THR A 102 18.98 -4.43 11.12
C THR A 102 19.95 -5.17 12.02
N LYS A 103 19.84 -4.97 13.34
CA LYS A 103 20.58 -5.76 14.33
C LYS A 103 20.13 -7.22 14.25
N ASP A 104 21.06 -8.18 14.14
CA ASP A 104 20.74 -9.61 14.00
C ASP A 104 19.69 -9.86 12.88
N PRO A 105 20.05 -9.61 11.61
CA PRO A 105 19.10 -9.51 10.51
C PRO A 105 18.32 -10.81 10.28
N HIS A 106 18.99 -11.96 10.36
CA HIS A 106 18.35 -13.26 10.16
C HIS A 106 17.20 -13.47 11.15
N LYS A 107 17.38 -13.11 12.42
CA LYS A 107 16.35 -13.28 13.45
C LYS A 107 15.29 -12.18 13.36
N ASN A 108 15.69 -10.92 13.26
CA ASN A 108 14.77 -9.80 13.40
C ASN A 108 13.96 -9.52 12.14
N VAL A 109 14.54 -9.66 10.94
CA VAL A 109 13.77 -9.56 9.68
C VAL A 109 12.74 -10.69 9.62
N THR A 110 13.16 -11.94 9.86
CA THR A 110 12.25 -13.10 9.84
C THR A 110 11.10 -12.94 10.84
N LYS A 111 11.39 -12.55 12.09
CA LYS A 111 10.34 -12.30 13.08
C LYS A 111 9.42 -11.14 12.69
N GLY A 112 9.99 -10.07 12.14
CA GLY A 112 9.23 -8.93 11.65
C GLY A 112 8.26 -9.31 10.53
N MET A 113 8.71 -10.13 9.57
CA MET A 113 7.88 -10.65 8.48
C MET A 113 6.72 -11.51 9.01
N TRP A 114 7.00 -12.43 9.94
CA TRP A 114 5.93 -13.25 10.56
C TRP A 114 4.95 -12.41 11.37
N LEU A 115 5.43 -11.42 12.11
CA LEU A 115 4.57 -10.53 12.87
C LEU A 115 3.68 -9.69 11.95
N ALA A 116 4.23 -9.17 10.86
CA ALA A 116 3.48 -8.44 9.85
C ALA A 116 2.43 -9.33 9.17
N LEU A 117 2.75 -10.59 8.86
CA LEU A 117 1.80 -11.54 8.31
C LEU A 117 0.67 -11.87 9.29
N ILE A 118 1.00 -12.17 10.55
CA ILE A 118 0.02 -12.56 11.56
C ILE A 118 -0.88 -11.37 11.92
N ILE A 119 -0.32 -10.19 12.20
CA ILE A 119 -1.12 -9.04 12.62
C ILE A 119 -1.76 -8.35 11.42
N GLY A 120 -0.96 -7.98 10.41
CA GLY A 120 -1.42 -7.28 9.21
C GLY A 120 -2.33 -8.17 8.38
N GLY A 121 -1.88 -9.38 8.02
CA GLY A 121 -2.66 -10.32 7.22
C GLY A 121 -3.98 -10.73 7.90
N ALA A 122 -3.97 -11.06 9.20
CA ALA A 122 -5.20 -11.40 9.90
C ALA A 122 -6.14 -10.20 10.03
N SER A 123 -5.63 -9.00 10.37
CA SER A 123 -6.49 -7.81 10.47
C SER A 123 -7.11 -7.44 9.12
N MET A 124 -6.36 -7.54 8.01
CA MET A 124 -6.90 -7.33 6.66
C MET A 124 -7.99 -8.33 6.30
N PHE A 125 -7.76 -9.61 6.61
CA PHE A 125 -8.75 -10.66 6.39
C PHE A 125 -10.04 -10.41 7.20
N LEU A 126 -9.90 -10.14 8.50
CA LEU A 126 -11.01 -9.84 9.40
C LEU A 126 -11.75 -8.56 8.98
N GLY A 127 -11.03 -7.52 8.61
CA GLY A 127 -11.58 -6.26 8.13
C GLY A 127 -12.36 -6.42 6.82
N THR A 128 -11.85 -7.24 5.89
CA THR A 128 -12.55 -7.56 4.63
C THR A 128 -13.87 -8.27 4.92
N TYR A 129 -13.86 -9.27 5.81
CA TYR A 129 -15.09 -9.91 6.28
C TYR A 129 -16.04 -8.87 6.92
N GLY A 130 -15.51 -8.00 7.78
CA GLY A 130 -16.29 -6.98 8.47
C GLY A 130 -17.01 -6.04 7.50
N ILE A 131 -16.31 -5.57 6.45
CA ILE A 131 -16.92 -4.74 5.41
C ILE A 131 -18.03 -5.50 4.69
N ILE A 132 -17.80 -6.75 4.27
CA ILE A 132 -18.80 -7.56 3.57
C ILE A 132 -20.05 -7.78 4.42
N ALA A 133 -19.89 -8.11 5.70
CA ALA A 133 -20.99 -8.43 6.61
C ALA A 133 -21.75 -7.20 7.13
N LEU A 134 -21.11 -6.03 7.19
CA LEU A 134 -21.76 -4.76 7.55
C LEU A 134 -22.43 -4.07 6.36
N TRP A 135 -22.02 -4.42 5.14
CA TRP A 135 -22.46 -3.76 3.92
C TRP A 135 -23.98 -3.81 3.77
N SER A 136 -24.58 -2.63 3.67
CA SER A 136 -26.04 -2.47 3.53
C SER A 136 -26.53 -2.51 2.08
N GLY A 137 -25.64 -2.31 1.11
CA GLY A 137 -25.98 -2.34 -0.32
C GLY A 137 -25.96 -3.74 -0.92
N ALA A 138 -26.26 -3.84 -2.22
CA ALA A 138 -25.97 -5.07 -2.95
C ALA A 138 -24.45 -5.34 -2.94
N LEU A 139 -24.04 -6.59 -2.70
CA LEU A 139 -22.63 -7.01 -2.72
C LEU A 139 -21.96 -6.71 -4.07
N THR A 140 -22.74 -6.73 -5.16
CA THR A 140 -22.27 -6.33 -6.50
C THR A 140 -21.81 -4.88 -6.57
N ASN A 141 -22.24 -4.02 -5.64
CA ASN A 141 -21.90 -2.61 -5.62
C ASN A 141 -20.61 -2.34 -4.83
N ILE A 142 -20.15 -3.28 -3.99
CA ILE A 142 -18.86 -3.15 -3.28
C ILE A 142 -17.73 -3.01 -4.30
N THR A 143 -17.73 -3.84 -5.34
CA THR A 143 -16.65 -3.87 -6.34
C THR A 143 -16.61 -2.62 -7.21
N SER A 144 -17.75 -1.93 -7.39
CA SER A 144 -17.83 -0.65 -8.09
C SER A 144 -17.59 0.57 -7.19
N THR A 145 -17.53 0.37 -5.87
CA THR A 145 -17.33 1.47 -4.91
C THR A 145 -15.85 1.72 -4.70
N PRO A 146 -15.31 2.92 -5.01
CA PRO A 146 -13.88 3.19 -4.90
C PRO A 146 -13.32 3.09 -3.47
N GLN A 147 -14.14 3.36 -2.45
CA GLN A 147 -13.74 3.33 -1.04
C GLN A 147 -14.86 2.77 -0.14
N PRO A 148 -15.08 1.44 -0.13
CA PRO A 148 -16.16 0.82 0.64
C PRO A 148 -16.06 1.09 2.14
N LEU A 149 -14.83 1.16 2.67
CA LEU A 149 -14.58 1.48 4.07
C LEU A 149 -15.21 2.83 4.46
N PHE A 150 -15.00 3.88 3.68
CA PHE A 150 -15.53 5.21 4.00
C PHE A 150 -17.04 5.27 3.91
N VAL A 151 -17.63 4.59 2.92
CA VAL A 151 -19.09 4.47 2.79
C VAL A 151 -19.68 3.84 4.04
N GLU A 152 -19.06 2.78 4.56
CA GLU A 152 -19.52 2.14 5.78
C GLU A 152 -19.29 3.03 7.02
N MET A 153 -18.14 3.71 7.11
CA MET A 153 -17.81 4.57 8.25
C MET A 153 -18.70 5.79 8.40
N ILE A 154 -19.29 6.30 7.32
CA ILE A 154 -20.28 7.38 7.37
C ILE A 154 -21.48 7.01 8.27
N ARG A 155 -21.88 5.73 8.28
CA ARG A 155 -23.04 5.25 9.06
C ARG A 155 -22.80 5.30 10.56
N TYR A 156 -21.54 5.24 10.98
CA TYR A 156 -21.12 5.34 12.38
C TYR A 156 -20.84 6.78 12.82
N GLY A 157 -21.07 7.76 11.93
CA GLY A 157 -20.94 9.19 12.22
C GLY A 157 -19.63 9.79 11.73
N SER A 158 -19.57 11.14 11.77
CA SER A 158 -18.45 11.91 11.24
C SER A 158 -17.12 11.63 11.91
N ILE A 159 -17.12 11.26 13.20
CA ILE A 159 -15.92 10.91 13.95
C ILE A 159 -15.29 9.62 13.42
N ALA A 160 -16.08 8.58 13.18
CA ALA A 160 -15.60 7.31 12.63
C ALA A 160 -15.07 7.47 11.20
N LEU A 161 -15.75 8.27 10.38
CA LEU A 161 -15.24 8.65 9.07
C LEU A 161 -13.91 9.40 9.16
N PHE A 162 -13.79 10.37 10.07
CA PHE A 162 -12.57 11.15 10.22
C PHE A 162 -11.37 10.30 10.67
N ILE A 163 -11.59 9.38 11.63
CA ILE A 163 -10.57 8.43 12.08
C ILE A 163 -10.13 7.53 10.92
N SER A 164 -11.09 6.93 10.20
CA SER A 164 -10.75 6.05 9.07
C SER A 164 -10.01 6.79 7.96
N LEU A 165 -10.38 8.03 7.66
CA LEU A 165 -9.71 8.87 6.68
C LEU A 165 -8.26 9.19 7.09
N ILE A 166 -8.01 9.56 8.35
CA ILE A 166 -6.64 9.80 8.85
C ILE A 166 -5.80 8.53 8.75
N LEU A 167 -6.35 7.39 9.20
CA LEU A 167 -5.63 6.13 9.17
C LEU A 167 -5.35 5.69 7.73
N SER A 168 -6.30 5.80 6.81
CA SER A 168 -6.06 5.48 5.39
C SER A 168 -5.01 6.39 4.75
N ILE A 169 -5.00 7.69 5.05
CA ILE A 169 -3.96 8.61 4.56
C ILE A 169 -2.59 8.19 5.11
N ASN A 170 -2.49 7.94 6.42
CA ASN A 170 -1.23 7.51 7.02
C ASN A 170 -0.74 6.16 6.47
N SER A 171 -1.65 5.22 6.22
CA SER A 171 -1.38 3.94 5.58
C SER A 171 -0.76 4.13 4.20
N LEU A 172 -1.39 4.96 3.37
CA LEU A 172 -0.91 5.29 2.02
C LEU A 172 0.47 5.94 2.06
N LEU A 173 0.69 6.91 2.96
CA LEU A 173 1.98 7.59 3.08
C LEU A 173 3.06 6.63 3.59
N SER A 174 2.75 5.79 4.57
CA SER A 174 3.68 4.81 5.14
C SER A 174 4.08 3.75 4.11
N SER A 175 3.12 3.25 3.33
CA SER A 175 3.37 2.31 2.23
C SER A 175 4.27 2.91 1.15
N ASN A 176 4.00 4.16 0.75
CA ASN A 176 4.84 4.86 -0.23
C ASN A 176 6.27 5.09 0.26
N ILE A 177 6.47 5.36 1.55
CA ILE A 177 7.81 5.46 2.13
C ILE A 177 8.50 4.11 2.03
N GLY A 178 7.87 3.04 2.53
CA GLY A 178 8.47 1.70 2.54
C GLY A 178 8.88 1.21 1.15
N THR A 179 8.02 1.40 0.15
CA THR A 179 8.30 1.05 -1.24
C THR A 179 9.42 1.90 -1.85
N THR A 180 9.41 3.22 -1.65
CA THR A 180 10.48 4.12 -2.14
C THR A 180 11.84 3.76 -1.55
N VAL A 181 11.88 3.49 -0.24
CA VAL A 181 13.06 3.06 0.51
C VAL A 181 13.59 1.71 0.01
N GLY A 182 12.70 0.76 -0.23
CA GLY A 182 13.03 -0.54 -0.80
C GLY A 182 13.59 -0.44 -2.22
N SER A 183 12.89 0.28 -3.11
CA SER A 183 13.33 0.50 -4.50
C SER A 183 14.70 1.19 -4.58
N ALA A 184 14.95 2.17 -3.72
CA ALA A 184 16.25 2.86 -3.66
C ALA A 184 17.40 1.91 -3.28
N ARG A 185 17.16 0.99 -2.34
CA ARG A 185 18.14 -0.02 -1.90
C ARG A 185 18.39 -1.10 -2.96
N ILE A 186 17.35 -1.50 -3.70
CA ILE A 186 17.49 -2.38 -4.87
C ILE A 186 18.41 -1.71 -5.91
N LEU A 187 18.12 -0.47 -6.30
CA LEU A 187 18.93 0.27 -7.28
C LEU A 187 20.39 0.45 -6.80
N TYR A 188 20.59 0.73 -5.51
CA TYR A 188 21.91 0.80 -4.91
C TYR A 188 22.67 -0.53 -5.00
N ASN A 189 22.03 -1.64 -4.65
CA ASN A 189 22.64 -2.97 -4.70
C ASN A 189 22.99 -3.37 -6.14
N LEU A 190 22.08 -3.14 -7.10
CA LEU A 190 22.36 -3.37 -8.52
C LEU A 190 23.56 -2.53 -9.00
N ALA A 191 23.69 -1.28 -8.56
CA ALA A 191 24.83 -0.44 -8.92
C ALA A 191 26.13 -0.86 -8.24
N ARG A 192 26.06 -1.47 -7.05
CA ARG A 192 27.20 -2.08 -6.36
C ARG A 192 27.72 -3.31 -7.11
N GLU A 193 26.83 -4.04 -7.78
CA GLU A 193 27.14 -5.22 -8.61
C GLU A 193 27.45 -4.88 -10.08
N ASN A 194 27.49 -3.60 -10.44
CA ASN A 194 27.66 -3.10 -11.82
C ASN A 194 26.53 -3.48 -12.79
N ALA A 195 25.37 -3.89 -12.27
CA ALA A 195 24.15 -4.15 -13.05
C ALA A 195 23.31 -2.88 -13.28
N ALA A 196 23.56 -1.80 -12.52
CA ALA A 196 22.93 -0.49 -12.71
C ALA A 196 23.98 0.63 -12.77
N PRO A 197 23.62 1.83 -13.31
CA PRO A 197 24.51 2.98 -13.39
C PRO A 197 25.20 3.32 -12.06
N SER A 198 26.51 3.58 -12.12
CA SER A 198 27.35 3.86 -10.94
C SER A 198 26.90 5.08 -10.11
N ILE A 199 26.06 5.95 -10.68
CA ILE A 199 25.48 7.09 -9.99
C ILE A 199 24.57 6.69 -8.83
N PHE A 200 23.93 5.50 -8.88
CA PHE A 200 23.08 4.99 -7.81
C PHE A 200 23.87 4.44 -6.61
N ARG A 201 25.19 4.25 -6.75
CA ARG A 201 26.07 3.76 -5.67
C ARG A 201 26.39 4.85 -4.63
N ARG A 202 26.01 6.10 -4.85
CA ARG A 202 26.33 7.23 -3.96
C ARG A 202 25.45 7.22 -2.72
N LEU A 203 26.06 7.08 -1.54
CA LEU A 203 25.42 7.22 -0.23
C LEU A 203 25.61 8.63 0.33
N ASN A 204 24.64 9.10 1.12
CA ASN A 204 24.77 10.32 1.92
C ASN A 204 25.50 10.07 3.25
N GLN A 205 25.66 11.12 4.08
CA GLN A 205 26.31 11.01 5.40
C GLN A 205 25.61 10.05 6.38
N LYS A 206 24.34 9.72 6.14
CA LYS A 206 23.53 8.82 6.97
C LYS A 206 23.49 7.39 6.42
N GLY A 207 24.20 7.10 5.33
CA GLY A 207 24.22 5.78 4.68
C GLY A 207 23.05 5.51 3.74
N GLU A 208 22.28 6.53 3.34
CA GLU A 208 21.12 6.39 2.45
C GLU A 208 21.49 6.70 0.98
N PRO A 209 21.02 5.90 0.00
CA PRO A 209 21.30 6.13 -1.42
C PRO A 209 20.44 7.26 -2.00
N LEU A 210 20.74 8.51 -1.63
CA LEU A 210 19.93 9.72 -1.92
C LEU A 210 19.47 9.81 -3.38
N PHE A 211 20.40 9.60 -4.33
CA PHE A 211 20.09 9.72 -5.75
C PHE A 211 19.12 8.63 -6.21
N ALA A 212 19.29 7.40 -5.72
CA ALA A 212 18.37 6.30 -6.01
C ALA A 212 16.98 6.56 -5.43
N THR A 213 16.90 7.12 -4.21
CA THR A 213 15.62 7.48 -3.57
C THR A 213 14.88 8.56 -4.34
N VAL A 214 15.58 9.62 -4.77
CA VAL A 214 14.98 10.70 -5.57
C VAL A 214 14.49 10.16 -6.91
N ILE A 215 15.30 9.34 -7.60
CA ILE A 215 14.91 8.76 -8.89
C ILE A 215 13.71 7.82 -8.74
N ALA A 216 13.67 6.98 -7.70
CA ALA A 216 12.52 6.12 -7.41
C ALA A 216 11.24 6.95 -7.20
N GLY A 217 11.31 7.99 -6.35
CA GLY A 217 10.16 8.87 -6.10
C GLY A 217 9.69 9.63 -7.35
N VAL A 218 10.63 10.17 -8.14
CA VAL A 218 10.31 10.88 -9.39
C VAL A 218 9.70 9.92 -10.41
N ALA A 219 10.25 8.72 -10.58
CA ALA A 219 9.71 7.71 -11.49
C ALA A 219 8.27 7.33 -11.12
N THR A 220 8.01 7.05 -9.84
CA THR A 220 6.66 6.80 -9.34
C THR A 220 5.72 7.95 -9.65
N GLY A 221 6.13 9.19 -9.34
CA GLY A 221 5.31 10.38 -9.61
C GLY A 221 4.98 10.57 -11.09
N VAL A 222 5.97 10.41 -11.97
CA VAL A 222 5.78 10.51 -13.42
C VAL A 222 4.82 9.43 -13.90
N ILE A 223 5.01 8.16 -13.51
CA ILE A 223 4.15 7.05 -13.90
C ILE A 223 2.71 7.31 -13.44
N THR A 224 2.50 7.69 -12.18
CA THR A 224 1.18 7.98 -11.64
C THR A 224 0.49 9.13 -12.40
N ILE A 225 1.20 10.24 -12.63
CA ILE A 225 0.64 11.40 -13.35
C ILE A 225 0.29 11.01 -14.79
N VAL A 226 1.20 10.34 -15.50
CA VAL A 226 0.96 9.92 -16.89
C VAL A 226 -0.23 8.97 -16.98
N SER A 227 -0.29 7.94 -16.12
CA SER A 227 -1.39 6.98 -16.11
C SER A 227 -2.74 7.66 -15.85
N ILE A 228 -2.81 8.60 -14.90
CA ILE A 228 -4.05 9.32 -14.60
C ILE A 228 -4.49 10.21 -15.78
N ASN A 229 -3.56 10.87 -16.45
CA ASN A 229 -3.88 11.70 -17.62
C ASN A 229 -4.36 10.88 -18.82
N LEU A 230 -3.85 9.66 -19.01
CA LEU A 230 -4.20 8.80 -20.14
C LEU A 230 -5.48 7.99 -19.91
N LEU A 231 -5.66 7.45 -18.70
CA LEU A 231 -6.69 6.45 -18.40
C LEU A 231 -7.83 6.99 -17.52
N GLY A 232 -7.63 8.15 -16.89
CA GLY A 232 -8.48 8.65 -15.82
C GLY A 232 -8.17 8.01 -14.47
N PHE A 233 -8.59 8.65 -13.38
CA PHE A 233 -8.16 8.30 -12.02
C PHE A 233 -8.44 6.83 -11.63
N GLN A 234 -9.68 6.37 -11.77
CA GLN A 234 -10.06 5.04 -11.29
C GLN A 234 -9.45 3.92 -12.14
N SER A 235 -9.45 4.06 -13.46
CA SER A 235 -8.81 3.10 -14.36
C SER A 235 -7.30 3.06 -14.15
N ALA A 236 -6.65 4.21 -13.95
CA ALA A 236 -5.22 4.27 -13.66
C ALA A 236 -4.84 3.51 -12.38
N LEU A 237 -5.63 3.62 -11.32
CA LEU A 237 -5.40 2.86 -10.08
C LEU A 237 -5.51 1.35 -10.29
N ASN A 238 -6.54 0.91 -11.02
CA ASN A 238 -6.75 -0.51 -11.31
C ASN A 238 -5.63 -1.09 -12.18
N GLU A 239 -5.21 -0.37 -13.22
CA GLU A 239 -4.14 -0.80 -14.11
C GLU A 239 -2.77 -0.81 -13.41
N ILE A 240 -2.45 0.21 -12.61
CA ILE A 240 -1.22 0.22 -11.82
C ILE A 240 -1.20 -0.97 -10.85
N ALA A 241 -2.30 -1.22 -10.14
CA ALA A 241 -2.40 -2.37 -9.25
C ALA A 241 -2.25 -3.70 -10.02
N ALA A 242 -2.92 -3.86 -11.17
CA ALA A 242 -2.80 -5.06 -11.99
C ALA A 242 -1.36 -5.31 -12.45
N VAL A 243 -0.69 -4.28 -12.98
CA VAL A 243 0.71 -4.36 -13.42
C VAL A 243 1.62 -4.70 -12.24
N GLU A 244 1.46 -4.03 -11.10
CA GLU A 244 2.23 -4.32 -9.89
C GLU A 244 2.07 -5.77 -9.45
N GLY A 245 0.83 -6.28 -9.38
CA GLY A 245 0.53 -7.64 -8.98
C GLY A 245 1.16 -8.67 -9.92
N ILE A 246 1.07 -8.45 -11.23
CA ILE A 246 1.68 -9.32 -12.24
C ILE A 246 3.21 -9.30 -12.11
N LEU A 247 3.83 -8.12 -12.02
CA LEU A 247 5.29 -8.00 -11.88
C LEU A 247 5.78 -8.65 -10.59
N TRP A 248 5.03 -8.52 -9.50
CA TRP A 248 5.36 -9.16 -8.24
C TRP A 248 5.29 -10.68 -8.35
N LEU A 249 4.23 -11.23 -8.96
CA LEU A 249 4.09 -12.67 -9.19
C LEU A 249 5.21 -13.22 -10.07
N LEU A 250 5.54 -12.52 -11.17
CA LEU A 250 6.66 -12.88 -12.03
C LEU A 250 7.97 -12.91 -11.25
N GLY A 251 8.24 -11.88 -10.44
CA GLY A 251 9.43 -11.84 -9.58
C GLY A 251 9.53 -13.06 -8.68
N ARG A 252 8.45 -13.46 -8.03
CA ARG A 252 8.43 -14.65 -7.16
C ARG A 252 8.59 -15.96 -7.91
N ILE A 253 8.07 -16.04 -9.13
CA ILE A 253 8.26 -17.21 -9.99
C ILE A 253 9.74 -17.32 -10.37
N PHE A 254 10.37 -16.22 -10.78
CA PHE A 254 11.80 -16.20 -11.11
C PHE A 254 12.68 -16.51 -9.90
N ASP A 255 12.40 -15.93 -8.72
CA ASP A 255 13.11 -16.24 -7.46
C ASP A 255 13.03 -17.74 -7.12
N GLY A 256 11.94 -18.42 -7.51
CA GLY A 256 11.75 -19.86 -7.29
C GLY A 256 12.56 -20.76 -8.20
N PHE A 257 13.09 -20.25 -9.31
CA PHE A 257 13.89 -21.02 -10.26
C PHE A 257 15.41 -21.03 -9.96
N GLY A 258 15.87 -20.20 -9.02
CA GLY A 258 17.28 -20.12 -8.61
C GLY A 258 18.09 -19.17 -9.46
#